data_AF-A0A496YUE9-F1
#
_entry.id   AF-A0A496YUE9-F1
#
_cell.length_a   1.000
_cell.length_b   1.000
_cell.length_c   1.000
_cell.angle_alpha   90.00
_cell.angle_beta   90.00
_cell.angle_gamma   90.00
#
_symmetry.space_group_name_H-M   'P 1'
#
loop_
_entity.id
_entity.type
_entity.pdbx_description
1 polymer ?
#
loop_
_entity_poly.entity_id
_entity_poly.type
_entity_poly.pdbx_seq_one_letter_code
_entity_poly.pdbx_strand_id
1 'polypeptide(L)'
;MRKGKGHIPQRMCVVCRLKQDKKNLVRFVLDPEGRLIRDDTGKEPGRGIYVCPSNSCLEQMSSKKFVSRLRALCSRRGKRFSGTVGNSNSKSLSTCDQGVNTQAQEG
;
A
#
# COMPACT_ATOMS: atom_id res chain seq x y z
N MET A 1 21.87 -8.40 -20.60
CA MET A 1 21.69 -6.92 -20.55
C MET A 1 22.56 -6.36 -19.43
N ARG A 2 23.55 -5.52 -19.73
CA ARG A 2 24.54 -5.00 -18.78
C ARG A 2 23.84 -4.05 -17.78
N LYS A 3 23.79 -4.40 -16.49
CA LYS A 3 23.45 -3.46 -15.40
C LYS A 3 24.57 -2.42 -15.34
N GLY A 4 24.41 -1.32 -16.07
CA GLY A 4 25.33 -0.18 -16.03
C GLY A 4 25.40 0.39 -14.61
N LYS A 5 26.62 0.75 -14.19
CA LYS A 5 26.89 1.35 -12.89
C LYS A 5 26.10 2.67 -12.76
N GLY A 6 25.08 2.65 -11.92
CA GLY A 6 24.95 3.68 -10.88
C GLY A 6 23.83 4.71 -10.95
N HIS A 7 22.91 4.71 -11.92
CA HIS A 7 21.77 5.63 -11.81
C HIS A 7 20.75 5.09 -10.81
N ILE A 8 20.70 5.68 -9.61
CA ILE A 8 19.67 5.38 -8.62
C ILE A 8 18.36 5.97 -9.15
N PRO A 9 17.35 5.13 -9.47
CA PRO A 9 16.09 5.66 -9.97
C PRO A 9 15.40 6.44 -8.86
N GLN A 10 15.19 7.73 -9.09
CA GLN A 10 14.40 8.57 -8.22
C GLN A 10 12.93 8.55 -8.65
N ARG A 11 12.04 8.52 -7.66
CA ARG A 11 10.59 8.58 -7.83
C ARG A 11 10.02 9.67 -6.93
N MET A 12 8.84 10.15 -7.29
CA MET A 12 8.15 11.20 -6.54
C MET A 12 7.04 10.58 -5.71
N CYS A 13 6.97 10.96 -4.44
CA CYS A 13 5.84 10.60 -3.58
C CYS A 13 4.57 11.28 -4.08
N VAL A 14 3.47 10.54 -4.21
CA VAL A 14 2.20 11.11 -4.70
C VAL A 14 1.56 12.07 -3.69
N VAL A 15 1.86 11.90 -2.39
CA VAL A 15 1.29 12.72 -1.32
C VAL A 15 2.09 14.01 -1.12
N CYS A 16 3.35 13.91 -0.70
CA CYS A 16 4.19 15.07 -0.40
C CYS A 16 4.92 15.66 -1.62
N ARG A 17 4.88 14.99 -2.78
CA ARG A 17 5.56 15.41 -4.03
C ARG A 17 7.08 15.55 -3.92
N LEU A 18 7.69 15.02 -2.87
CA LEU A 18 9.14 14.97 -2.72
C LEU A 18 9.73 13.88 -3.62
N LYS A 19 10.86 14.18 -4.26
CA LYS A 19 11.66 13.19 -4.98
C LYS A 19 12.53 12.45 -3.97
N GLN A 20 12.49 11.12 -4.03
CA GLN A 20 13.25 10.23 -3.18
C GLN A 20 13.75 9.04 -4.01
N ASP A 21 14.76 8.38 -3.50
CA ASP A 21 15.27 7.17 -4.14
C ASP A 21 14.23 6.06 -4.10
N LYS A 22 14.13 5.26 -5.18
CA LYS A 22 13.17 4.15 -5.26
C LYS A 22 13.26 3.19 -4.07
N LYS A 23 14.44 3.05 -3.45
CA LYS A 23 14.66 2.16 -2.30
C LYS A 23 14.00 2.68 -1.01
N ASN A 24 13.79 3.98 -0.89
CA ASN A 24 13.22 4.63 0.29
C ASN A 24 11.70 4.82 0.18
N LEU A 25 11.10 4.42 -0.95
CA LEU A 25 9.68 4.58 -1.22
C LEU A 25 8.99 3.23 -1.22
N VAL A 26 7.80 3.19 -0.62
CA VAL A 26 6.94 1.99 -0.60
C VAL A 26 6.02 2.04 -1.82
N ARG A 27 5.93 0.93 -2.55
CA ARG A 27 4.97 0.78 -3.65
C ARG A 27 3.64 0.28 -3.08
N PHE A 28 2.57 0.97 -3.45
CA PHE A 28 1.21 0.52 -3.25
C PHE A 28 0.51 0.36 -4.59
N VAL A 29 -0.39 -0.60 -4.70
CA VAL A 29 -1.21 -0.83 -5.89
C VAL A 29 -2.67 -0.58 -5.51
N LEU A 30 -3.39 0.10 -6.40
CA LEU A 30 -4.82 0.31 -6.27
C LEU A 30 -5.58 -0.77 -7.04
N ASP A 31 -6.39 -1.53 -6.33
CA ASP A 31 -7.28 -2.56 -6.89
C ASP A 31 -8.48 -1.96 -7.64
N PRO A 32 -9.14 -2.74 -8.51
CA PRO A 32 -10.41 -2.36 -9.10
C PRO A 32 -11.51 -2.11 -8.04
N GLU A 33 -11.46 -2.74 -6.87
CA GLU A 33 -12.36 -2.42 -5.76
C GLU A 33 -12.01 -1.10 -5.05
N GLY A 34 -10.90 -0.46 -5.40
CA GLY A 34 -10.43 0.77 -4.77
C GLY A 34 -9.74 0.56 -3.43
N ARG A 35 -9.22 -0.64 -3.17
CA ARG A 35 -8.38 -0.93 -2.01
C ARG A 35 -6.92 -0.65 -2.33
N LEU A 36 -6.19 -0.13 -1.35
CA LEU A 36 -4.74 0.09 -1.44
C LEU A 36 -4.02 -1.12 -0.85
N ILE A 37 -3.32 -1.86 -1.69
CA ILE A 37 -2.50 -3.00 -1.29
C ILE A 37 -1.03 -2.58 -1.31
N ARG A 38 -0.29 -2.91 -0.24
CA ARG A 38 1.15 -2.77 -0.23
C ARG A 38 1.78 -3.88 -1.07
N ASP A 39 2.60 -3.51 -2.05
CA ASP A 39 3.29 -4.47 -2.91
C ASP A 39 4.81 -4.29 -2.81
N ASP A 40 5.43 -5.14 -2.00
CA ASP A 40 6.89 -5.20 -1.88
C ASP A 40 7.51 -6.07 -3.00
N THR A 41 6.72 -6.92 -3.66
CA THR A 41 7.20 -7.88 -4.68
C THR A 41 7.31 -7.30 -6.08
N GLY A 42 6.59 -6.21 -6.35
CA GLY A 42 6.56 -5.56 -7.66
C GLY A 42 5.72 -6.31 -8.70
N LYS A 43 5.01 -7.37 -8.32
CA LYS A 43 4.28 -8.26 -9.23
C LYS A 43 2.80 -7.90 -9.34
N GLU A 44 2.29 -7.05 -8.44
CA GLU A 44 0.86 -6.82 -8.37
C GLU A 44 0.35 -6.03 -9.59
N PRO A 45 -0.71 -6.53 -10.24
CA PRO A 45 -1.20 -5.99 -11.49
C PRO A 45 -2.19 -4.86 -11.15
N GLY A 46 -1.88 -3.62 -11.52
CA GLY A 46 -2.72 -2.47 -11.21
C GLY A 46 -1.97 -1.13 -11.26
N ARG A 47 -2.64 -0.05 -10.84
CA ARG A 47 -2.02 1.29 -10.82
C ARG A 47 -1.13 1.42 -9.59
N GLY A 48 0.17 1.22 -9.80
CA GLY A 48 1.19 1.40 -8.78
C GLY A 48 1.45 2.88 -8.48
N ILE A 49 1.50 3.23 -7.20
CA ILE A 49 1.91 4.53 -6.68
C ILE A 49 3.05 4.35 -5.67
N TYR A 50 3.88 5.38 -5.56
CA TYR A 50 4.98 5.42 -4.61
C TYR A 50 4.67 6.43 -3.51
N VAL A 51 4.84 6.02 -2.26
CA VAL A 51 4.55 6.85 -1.09
C VAL A 51 5.68 6.72 -0.07
N CYS A 52 5.95 7.81 0.65
CA CYS A 52 6.92 7.81 1.73
C CYS A 52 6.43 6.95 2.89
N PRO A 53 7.32 6.25 3.61
CA PRO A 53 6.98 5.49 4.81
C PRO A 53 6.65 6.36 6.04
N SER A 54 6.44 7.68 5.86
CA SER A 54 6.08 8.59 6.95
C SER A 54 4.59 8.49 7.29
N ASN A 55 4.28 8.49 8.59
CA ASN A 55 2.88 8.40 9.08
C ASN A 55 1.96 9.47 8.46
N SER A 56 2.45 10.71 8.33
CA SER A 56 1.69 11.80 7.70
C SER A 56 1.32 11.54 6.24
N CYS A 57 2.18 10.84 5.49
CA CYS A 57 1.89 10.46 4.11
C CYS A 57 0.94 9.26 4.04
N LEU A 58 1.09 8.29 4.95
CA LEU A 58 0.24 7.10 5.00
C LEU A 58 -1.21 7.44 5.40
N GLU A 59 -1.41 8.36 6.34
CA GLU A 59 -2.74 8.83 6.76
C GLU A 59 -3.47 9.61 5.66
N GLN A 60 -2.77 10.50 4.96
CA GLN A 60 -3.34 11.22 3.82
C GLN A 60 -3.66 10.29 2.66
N MET A 61 -2.84 9.25 2.47
CA MET A 61 -3.03 8.26 1.43
C MET A 61 -4.24 7.36 1.68
N SER A 62 -4.46 6.94 2.93
CA SER A 62 -5.60 6.10 3.33
C SER A 62 -6.95 6.84 3.29
N SER A 63 -6.92 8.16 3.14
CA SER A 63 -8.13 8.97 3.04
C SER A 63 -8.96 8.65 1.80
N LYS A 64 -10.26 8.41 1.98
CA LYS A 64 -11.23 8.11 0.90
C LYS A 64 -11.17 9.12 -0.27
N LYS A 65 -10.94 10.41 0.04
CA LYS A 65 -10.79 11.48 -0.96
C LYS A 65 -9.58 11.27 -1.88
N PHE A 66 -8.46 10.77 -1.34
CA PHE A 66 -7.25 10.53 -2.12
C PHE A 66 -7.42 9.35 -3.07
N VAL A 67 -7.95 8.23 -2.54
CA VAL A 67 -8.28 7.04 -3.33
C VAL A 67 -9.27 7.34 -4.45
N SER A 68 -10.33 8.11 -4.16
CA SER A 68 -11.32 8.53 -5.16
C SER A 68 -10.68 9.36 -6.29
N ARG A 69 -9.77 10.30 -5.95
CA ARG A 69 -9.00 11.05 -6.97
C ARG A 69 -8.10 10.14 -7.81
N LEU A 70 -7.43 9.19 -7.21
CA LEU A 70 -6.61 8.21 -7.94
C LEU A 70 -7.44 7.36 -8.91
N ARG A 71 -8.64 6.95 -8.49
CA ARG A 71 -9.60 6.21 -9.31
C ARG A 71 -10.12 7.06 -10.47
N ALA A 72 -10.46 8.32 -10.23
CA ALA A 72 -10.96 9.25 -11.25
C ALA A 72 -9.94 9.51 -12.38
N LEU A 73 -8.64 9.49 -12.06
CA LEU A 73 -7.57 9.62 -13.04
C LEU A 73 -7.47 8.42 -14.03
N CYS A 74 -8.26 7.36 -13.85
CA CYS A 74 -8.24 6.16 -14.71
C CYS A 74 -9.36 6.14 -15.77
N SER A 75 -10.48 6.85 -15.56
CA SER A 75 -11.68 6.74 -16.40
C SER A 75 -11.54 7.27 -17.84
N ARG A 76 -10.41 7.90 -18.21
CA ARG A 76 -10.16 8.38 -19.58
C ARG A 76 -9.40 7.39 -20.49
N ARG A 77 -8.93 6.26 -19.97
CA ARG A 77 -8.25 5.21 -20.79
C ARG A 77 -8.99 3.90 -20.62
N GLY A 78 -9.93 3.61 -21.54
CA GLY A 78 -10.81 2.44 -21.55
C GLY A 78 -10.11 1.09 -21.68
N LYS A 79 -9.33 0.67 -20.69
CA LYS A 79 -8.85 -0.71 -20.55
C LYS A 79 -9.53 -1.35 -19.34
N ARG A 80 -10.53 -2.19 -19.62
CA ARG A 80 -11.11 -3.14 -18.67
C ARG A 80 -9.99 -4.04 -18.17
N PHE A 81 -9.69 -3.96 -16.88
CA PHE A 81 -8.75 -4.87 -16.25
C PHE A 81 -9.50 -6.15 -15.86
N SER A 82 -9.49 -7.15 -16.74
CA SER A 82 -10.06 -8.48 -16.49
C SER A 82 -8.99 -9.40 -15.90
N GLY A 83 -8.40 -9.00 -14.78
CA GLY A 83 -7.48 -9.84 -14.00
C GLY A 83 -8.12 -10.19 -12.67
N THR A 84 -8.43 -11.46 -12.45
CA THR A 84 -8.77 -11.99 -11.12
C THR A 84 -7.56 -11.82 -10.21
N VAL A 85 -7.67 -10.98 -9.19
CA VAL A 85 -6.67 -10.84 -8.13
C VAL A 85 -6.49 -12.20 -7.44
N GLY A 86 -5.31 -12.80 -7.63
CA GLY A 86 -4.92 -14.04 -6.98
C GLY A 86 -4.68 -13.81 -5.50
N ASN A 87 -5.68 -14.14 -4.68
CA ASN A 87 -5.60 -14.26 -3.24
C ASN A 87 -4.44 -15.19 -2.82
N SER A 88 -3.53 -14.71 -1.98
CA SER A 88 -2.65 -15.56 -1.17
C SER A 88 -2.69 -15.12 0.29
N ASN A 89 -3.59 -15.77 1.03
CA ASN A 89 -3.60 -15.94 2.49
C ASN A 89 -4.02 -14.76 3.39
N SER A 90 -5.33 -14.72 3.61
CA SER A 90 -5.92 -14.90 4.93
C SER A 90 -5.17 -15.91 5.83
N LYS A 91 -4.73 -15.49 7.01
CA LYS A 91 -4.77 -16.34 8.20
C LYS A 91 -5.34 -15.55 9.38
N SER A 92 -6.61 -15.79 9.61
CA SER A 92 -7.32 -15.59 10.87
C SER A 92 -6.97 -16.72 11.84
N LEU A 93 -6.63 -16.35 13.08
CA LEU A 93 -6.86 -17.07 14.34
C LEU A 93 -7.01 -15.91 15.33
N SER A 94 -8.18 -15.48 15.81
CA SER A 94 -9.28 -16.19 16.48
C SER A 94 -8.79 -17.12 17.59
N THR A 95 -8.39 -16.51 18.70
CA THR A 95 -8.69 -17.07 20.01
C THR A 95 -9.25 -15.98 20.90
N CYS A 96 -10.48 -16.21 21.31
CA CYS A 96 -11.14 -15.62 22.45
C CYS A 96 -10.32 -15.98 23.69
N ASP A 97 -9.97 -15.01 24.52
CA ASP A 97 -9.83 -15.28 25.96
C ASP A 97 -10.34 -14.06 26.71
N GLN A 98 -11.63 -14.13 27.03
CA GLN A 98 -12.20 -13.35 28.11
C GLN A 98 -11.59 -13.91 29.40
N GLY A 99 -10.59 -13.21 29.95
CA GLY A 99 -10.03 -13.48 31.27
C GLY A 99 -10.17 -12.25 32.16
N VAL A 100 -11.32 -12.16 32.82
CA VAL A 100 -11.60 -11.25 33.94
C VAL A 100 -10.83 -11.66 35.20
N ASN A 101 -10.37 -10.66 35.97
CA ASN A 101 -10.09 -10.65 37.43
C ASN A 101 -9.05 -11.67 37.98
N THR A 102 -8.07 -11.26 38.78
CA THR A 102 -8.25 -11.17 40.24
C THR A 102 -7.15 -10.34 40.91
N GLN A 103 -7.59 -9.44 41.78
CA GLN A 103 -6.84 -8.70 42.79
C GLN A 103 -6.37 -9.60 43.95
N ALA A 104 -5.19 -9.35 44.53
CA ALA A 104 -4.81 -9.57 45.96
C ALA A 104 -3.26 -9.46 46.03
N GLN A 105 -2.63 -8.44 46.63
CA GLN A 105 -2.48 -8.09 48.05
C GLN A 105 -1.93 -9.20 48.96
N GLU A 106 -0.73 -8.90 49.48
CA GLU A 106 -0.20 -9.15 50.83
C GLU A 106 0.21 -10.57 51.25
N GLY A 107 1.47 -10.64 51.69
CA GLY A 107 2.16 -11.76 52.33
C GLY A 107 3.61 -11.37 52.58
#